data_AF-A0A238WED3-F1
#
_entry.id   AF-A0A238WED3-F1
#
_cell.length_a   1.000
_cell.length_b   1.000
_cell.length_c   1.000
_cell.angle_alpha   90.00
_cell.angle_beta   90.00
_cell.angle_gamma   90.00
#
_symmetry.space_group_name_H-M   'P 1'
#
loop_
_entity.id
_entity.type
_entity.pdbx_description
1 polymer ?
#
loop_
_entity_poly.entity_id
_entity_poly.type
_entity_poly.pdbx_seq_one_letter_code
_entity_poly.pdbx_strand_id
1 'polypeptide(L)'
;MDPPSQVQALQQDLRLGLYRPGKLQRIPKHKNDGGVRWLCIPTQRDRVAQGALSDALDRRLDGLMSPASFAYRAGLSVEAAAGRVTMLRLQGWDWAVHLDIETFFDRVPHQGLIDALRDHTDFQTRSVLGRWLSGFGRWRRGLAQGSPISPVLANWYLSPFDHEMNRGQTRVVRYADDILLLTRSRTQAEAMRARAESALRGLRLKPNAAKTRIASFDEGIAFLGLWFTGSGVQPLIR
;
A
#
# COMPACT_ATOMS: atom_id res chain seq x y z
N MET A 1 -0.81 34.63 13.83
CA MET A 1 -0.20 33.59 14.69
C MET A 1 1.02 33.05 13.99
N ASP A 2 2.14 33.04 14.69
CA ASP A 2 3.39 32.43 14.23
C ASP A 2 3.27 30.89 14.17
N PRO A 3 4.18 30.19 13.45
CA PRO A 3 4.09 28.74 13.29
C PRO A 3 4.08 27.93 14.60
N PRO A 4 4.89 28.25 15.65
CA PRO A 4 4.86 27.54 16.92
C PRO A 4 3.49 27.59 17.61
N SER A 5 2.84 28.77 17.66
CA SER A 5 1.51 28.90 18.27
C SER A 5 0.45 28.10 17.52
N GLN A 6 0.54 28.03 16.19
CA GLN A 6 -0.39 27.21 15.38
C GLN A 6 -0.26 25.71 15.68
N VAL A 7 0.97 25.23 15.90
CA VAL A 7 1.23 23.83 16.26
C VAL A 7 0.71 23.52 17.67
N GLN A 8 0.93 24.41 18.63
CA GLN A 8 0.39 24.25 19.99
C GLN A 8 -1.15 24.21 19.99
N ALA A 9 -1.79 25.12 19.26
CA ALA A 9 -3.25 25.11 19.10
C ALA A 9 -3.75 23.81 18.45
N LEU A 10 -3.06 23.32 17.40
CA LEU A 10 -3.38 22.03 16.78
C LEU A 10 -3.27 20.88 17.78
N GLN A 11 -2.22 20.86 18.59
CA GLN A 11 -2.02 19.83 19.60
C GLN A 11 -3.16 19.84 20.64
N GLN A 12 -3.54 21.02 21.13
CA GLN A 12 -4.66 21.16 22.07
C GLN A 12 -5.96 20.66 21.45
N ASP A 13 -6.27 21.07 20.21
CA ASP A 13 -7.48 20.64 19.52
C ASP A 13 -7.53 19.13 19.30
N LEU A 14 -6.39 18.49 19.02
CA LEU A 14 -6.30 17.04 18.88
C LEU A 14 -6.55 16.34 20.23
N ARG A 15 -5.91 16.81 21.32
CA ARG A 15 -6.05 16.23 22.67
C ARG A 15 -7.46 16.36 23.23
N LEU A 16 -8.09 17.53 23.02
CA LEU A 16 -9.44 17.82 23.48
C LEU A 16 -10.52 17.27 22.54
N GLY A 17 -10.15 16.64 21.42
CA GLY A 17 -11.09 16.09 20.44
C GLY A 17 -11.79 17.14 19.56
N LEU A 18 -11.45 18.42 19.72
CA LEU A 18 -12.02 19.57 19.01
C LEU A 18 -11.55 19.68 17.55
N TYR A 19 -10.43 19.04 17.19
CA TYR A 19 -9.86 19.10 15.85
C TYR A 19 -10.86 18.68 14.75
N ARG A 20 -11.12 19.52 13.75
CA ARG A 20 -11.93 19.16 12.57
C ARG A 20 -11.07 19.20 11.31
N PRO A 21 -11.08 18.14 10.47
CA PRO A 21 -10.39 18.19 9.19
C PRO A 21 -10.90 19.32 8.30
N GLY A 22 -9.99 19.96 7.56
CA GLY A 22 -10.34 20.93 6.54
C GLY A 22 -10.88 20.28 5.26
N LYS A 23 -11.31 21.13 4.32
CA LYS A 23 -11.78 20.68 3.00
C LYS A 23 -10.63 20.11 2.18
N LEU A 24 -10.77 18.86 1.74
CA LEU A 24 -9.82 18.19 0.87
C LEU A 24 -9.94 18.71 -0.57
N GLN A 25 -8.85 19.24 -1.13
CA GLN A 25 -8.81 19.66 -2.53
C GLN A 25 -8.54 18.46 -3.43
N ARG A 26 -9.24 18.36 -4.57
CA ARG A 26 -9.08 17.27 -5.54
C ARG A 26 -8.55 17.82 -6.86
N ILE A 27 -7.45 17.27 -7.35
CA ILE A 27 -6.83 17.65 -8.62
C ILE A 27 -6.78 16.42 -9.53
N PRO A 28 -7.32 16.49 -10.75
CA PRO A 28 -7.22 15.38 -11.71
C PRO A 28 -5.78 15.29 -12.24
N LYS A 29 -5.22 14.08 -12.24
CA LYS A 29 -4.00 13.73 -12.96
C LYS A 29 -4.36 12.70 -14.02
N HIS A 30 -4.24 13.09 -15.29
CA HIS A 30 -4.52 12.19 -16.42
C HIS A 30 -3.40 11.15 -16.55
N LYS A 31 -3.79 9.90 -16.73
CA LYS A 31 -2.90 8.78 -17.04
C LYS A 31 -2.68 8.71 -18.55
N ASN A 32 -1.57 8.10 -18.95
CA ASN A 32 -1.25 7.86 -20.36
C ASN A 32 -2.27 6.93 -21.05
N ASP A 33 -3.03 6.13 -20.29
CA ASP A 33 -4.08 5.22 -20.79
C ASP A 33 -5.47 5.89 -20.88
N GLY A 34 -5.56 7.21 -20.69
CA GLY A 34 -6.81 7.97 -20.72
C GLY A 34 -7.60 7.98 -19.41
N GLY A 35 -7.18 7.20 -18.40
CA GLY A 35 -7.80 7.23 -17.06
C GLY A 35 -7.49 8.50 -16.28
N VAL A 36 -8.34 8.87 -15.31
CA VAL A 36 -8.08 9.98 -14.37
C VAL A 36 -7.72 9.43 -12.99
N ARG A 37 -6.58 9.89 -12.46
CA ARG A 37 -6.16 9.65 -11.07
C ARG A 37 -6.39 10.92 -10.27
N TRP A 38 -7.28 10.88 -9.28
CA TRP A 38 -7.53 12.04 -8.42
C TRP A 38 -6.47 12.13 -7.32
N LEU A 39 -5.71 13.23 -7.33
CA LEU A 39 -4.86 13.61 -6.21
C LEU A 39 -5.69 14.41 -5.20
N CYS A 40 -5.53 14.06 -3.95
CA CYS A 40 -6.25 14.61 -2.82
C CYS A 40 -5.25 15.36 -1.92
N ILE A 41 -5.36 16.68 -1.88
CA ILE A 41 -4.45 17.58 -1.16
C ILE A 41 -5.15 18.06 0.12
N PRO A 42 -4.72 17.61 1.31
CA PRO A 42 -5.23 18.13 2.57
C PRO A 42 -4.77 19.56 2.82
N THR A 43 -5.44 20.26 3.74
CA THR A 43 -4.98 21.59 4.18
C THR A 43 -3.60 21.50 4.84
N GLN A 44 -2.87 22.62 4.96
CA GLN A 44 -1.57 22.61 5.65
C GLN A 44 -1.67 22.07 7.08
N ARG A 45 -2.70 22.50 7.82
CA ARG A 45 -2.98 22.02 9.18
C ARG A 45 -3.23 20.51 9.21
N ASP A 46 -3.99 19.99 8.26
CA ASP A 46 -4.25 18.54 8.16
C ASP A 46 -3.00 17.76 7.77
N ARG A 47 -2.15 18.30 6.87
CA ARG A 47 -0.88 17.66 6.49
C ARG A 47 0.06 17.53 7.67
N VAL A 48 0.15 18.54 8.54
CA VAL A 48 0.94 18.48 9.77
C VAL A 48 0.40 17.40 10.71
N ALA A 49 -0.92 17.37 10.95
CA ALA A 49 -1.53 16.35 11.81
C ALA A 49 -1.40 14.94 11.25
N GLN A 50 -1.61 14.77 9.93
CA GLN A 50 -1.48 13.49 9.23
C GLN A 50 -0.03 13.00 9.20
N GLY A 51 0.94 13.90 8.97
CA GLY A 51 2.36 13.56 9.03
C GLY A 51 2.77 13.09 10.42
N ALA A 52 2.40 13.84 11.46
CA ALA A 52 2.70 13.48 12.84
C ALA A 52 2.10 12.10 13.22
N LEU A 53 0.87 11.82 12.80
CA LEU A 53 0.28 10.49 13.02
C LEU A 53 0.96 9.41 12.17
N SER A 54 1.32 9.71 10.91
CA SER A 54 2.02 8.76 10.04
C SER A 54 3.32 8.30 10.69
N ASP A 55 4.15 9.25 11.11
CA ASP A 55 5.44 8.95 11.76
C ASP A 55 5.26 8.11 13.03
N ALA A 56 4.21 8.39 13.81
CA ALA A 56 3.89 7.64 15.02
C ALA A 56 3.42 6.20 14.71
N LEU A 57 2.58 6.03 13.67
CA LEU A 57 2.13 4.73 13.21
C LEU A 57 3.28 3.93 12.60
N ASP A 58 4.11 4.54 11.77
CA ASP A 58 5.27 3.87 11.15
C ASP A 58 6.18 3.29 12.24
N ARG A 59 6.58 4.10 13.24
CA ARG A 59 7.39 3.60 14.37
C ARG A 59 6.74 2.44 15.13
N ARG A 60 5.41 2.43 15.24
CA ARG A 60 4.67 1.41 16.00
C ARG A 60 4.39 0.15 15.21
N LEU A 61 4.20 0.26 13.89
CA LEU A 61 3.69 -0.82 13.04
C LEU A 61 4.79 -1.46 12.18
N ASP A 62 5.89 -0.75 11.88
CA ASP A 62 6.89 -1.22 10.91
C ASP A 62 7.47 -2.60 11.27
N GLY A 63 7.83 -2.81 12.54
CA GLY A 63 8.34 -4.10 13.02
C GLY A 63 7.32 -5.24 13.03
N LEU A 64 6.02 -4.94 12.86
CA LEU A 64 4.94 -5.92 12.78
C LEU A 64 4.55 -6.24 11.32
N MET A 65 4.95 -5.39 10.38
CA MET A 65 4.68 -5.61 8.96
C MET A 65 5.57 -6.71 8.37
N SER A 66 5.05 -7.40 7.36
CA SER A 66 5.82 -8.41 6.64
C SER A 66 7.08 -7.80 6.01
N PRO A 67 8.23 -8.50 6.04
CA PRO A 67 9.44 -8.07 5.33
C PRO A 67 9.27 -8.08 3.80
N ALA A 68 8.14 -8.58 3.29
CA ALA A 68 7.79 -8.53 1.87
C ALA A 68 7.34 -7.14 1.39
N SER A 69 7.01 -6.21 2.30
CA SER A 69 6.54 -4.87 1.95
C SER A 69 7.69 -3.86 1.93
N PHE A 70 7.86 -3.15 0.81
CA PHE A 70 8.97 -2.21 0.58
C PHE A 70 8.56 -0.75 0.45
N ALA A 71 7.40 -0.46 -0.14
CA ALA A 71 7.01 0.93 -0.40
C ALA A 71 6.77 1.70 0.89
N TYR A 72 7.13 2.99 0.90
CA TYR A 72 6.82 3.94 1.97
C TYR A 72 7.37 3.55 3.35
N ARG A 73 8.42 2.74 3.40
CA ARG A 73 9.07 2.33 4.65
C ARG A 73 10.49 2.88 4.68
N ALA A 74 10.90 3.38 5.85
CA ALA A 74 12.22 3.97 6.02
C ALA A 74 13.31 2.95 5.67
N GLY A 75 14.28 3.35 4.83
CA GLY A 75 15.39 2.50 4.42
C GLY A 75 15.06 1.44 3.36
N LEU A 76 13.80 1.36 2.88
CA LEU A 76 13.40 0.47 1.79
C LEU A 76 13.11 1.28 0.53
N SER A 77 13.50 0.72 -0.62
CA SER A 77 13.41 1.40 -1.92
C SER A 77 12.99 0.45 -3.04
N VAL A 78 12.79 0.99 -4.24
CA VAL A 78 12.54 0.20 -5.46
C VAL A 78 13.73 -0.71 -5.73
N GLU A 79 14.96 -0.22 -5.52
CA GLU A 79 16.20 -0.98 -5.68
C GLU A 79 16.28 -2.13 -4.67
N ALA A 80 15.87 -1.90 -3.41
CA ALA A 80 15.81 -2.96 -2.40
C ALA A 80 14.80 -4.06 -2.78
N ALA A 81 13.62 -3.66 -3.29
CA ALA A 81 12.61 -4.60 -3.79
C ALA A 81 13.14 -5.39 -5.01
N ALA A 82 13.78 -4.71 -5.96
CA ALA A 82 14.38 -5.34 -7.14
C ALA A 82 15.48 -6.33 -6.76
N GLY A 83 16.39 -5.94 -5.86
CA GLY A 83 17.43 -6.82 -5.33
C GLY A 83 16.84 -8.06 -4.65
N ARG A 84 15.70 -7.91 -3.95
CA ARG A 84 14.98 -9.05 -3.36
C ARG A 84 14.45 -10.00 -4.43
N VAL A 85 13.87 -9.49 -5.52
CA VAL A 85 13.39 -10.30 -6.65
C VAL A 85 14.56 -11.08 -7.27
N THR A 86 15.67 -10.41 -7.56
CA THR A 86 16.89 -11.04 -8.11
C THR A 86 17.42 -12.13 -7.20
N MET A 87 17.55 -11.87 -5.90
CA MET A 87 18.01 -12.85 -4.92
C MET A 87 17.09 -14.08 -4.86
N LEU A 88 15.77 -13.89 -4.93
CA LEU A 88 14.81 -15.00 -4.98
C LEU A 88 14.94 -15.80 -6.27
N ARG A 89 15.11 -15.16 -7.44
CA ARG A 89 15.38 -15.89 -8.68
C ARG A 89 16.61 -16.79 -8.55
N LEU A 90 17.72 -16.27 -8.02
CA LEU A 90 18.94 -17.06 -7.80
C LEU A 90 18.75 -18.25 -6.84
N GLN A 91 17.71 -18.23 -6.01
CA GLN A 91 17.33 -19.32 -5.12
C GLN A 91 16.37 -20.36 -5.77
N GLY A 92 16.10 -20.22 -7.07
CA GLY A 92 15.24 -21.11 -7.87
C GLY A 92 13.75 -20.81 -7.72
N TRP A 93 13.38 -19.56 -7.43
CA TRP A 93 11.99 -19.09 -7.48
C TRP A 93 11.68 -18.55 -8.89
N ASP A 94 11.48 -19.46 -9.85
CA ASP A 94 11.58 -19.17 -11.28
C ASP A 94 10.28 -18.70 -11.95
N TRP A 95 9.16 -18.77 -11.23
CA TRP A 95 7.84 -18.38 -11.72
C TRP A 95 7.27 -17.26 -10.87
N ALA A 96 6.68 -16.25 -11.50
CA ALA A 96 6.04 -15.14 -10.81
C ALA A 96 4.57 -15.01 -11.19
N VAL A 97 3.76 -14.65 -10.20
CA VAL A 97 2.41 -14.11 -10.38
C VAL A 97 2.50 -12.61 -10.10
N HIS A 98 2.30 -11.81 -11.15
CA HIS A 98 2.14 -10.37 -11.01
C HIS A 98 0.66 -10.10 -10.74
N LEU A 99 0.35 -9.73 -9.50
CA LEU A 99 -1.01 -9.53 -9.01
C LEU A 99 -1.37 -8.05 -9.03
N ASP A 100 -2.49 -7.72 -9.67
CA ASP A 100 -3.03 -6.35 -9.74
C ASP A 100 -4.32 -6.24 -8.91
N ILE A 101 -4.45 -5.17 -8.13
CA ILE A 101 -5.66 -4.88 -7.35
C ILE A 101 -6.43 -3.75 -8.04
N GLU A 102 -7.69 -4.01 -8.39
CA GLU A 102 -8.51 -3.02 -9.07
C GLU A 102 -8.73 -1.80 -8.18
N THR A 103 -8.24 -0.64 -8.62
CA THR A 103 -8.42 0.67 -7.96
C THR A 103 -8.23 0.61 -6.44
N PHE A 104 -7.13 -0.02 -5.98
CA PHE A 104 -6.87 -0.30 -4.56
C PHE A 104 -7.18 0.89 -3.63
N PHE A 105 -6.55 2.04 -3.89
CA PHE A 105 -6.74 3.25 -3.10
C PHE A 105 -8.19 3.74 -3.09
N ASP A 106 -9.04 3.42 -4.05
CA ASP A 106 -10.45 3.83 -4.05
C ASP A 106 -11.36 2.83 -3.30
N ARG A 107 -10.87 1.60 -3.06
CA ARG A 107 -11.71 0.48 -2.58
C ARG A 107 -11.48 0.06 -1.13
N VAL A 108 -10.38 0.48 -0.49
CA VAL A 108 -10.06 0.13 0.92
C VAL A 108 -11.27 0.46 1.83
N PRO A 109 -11.86 -0.52 2.53
CA PRO A 109 -12.99 -0.29 3.42
C PRO A 109 -12.55 0.43 4.70
N HIS A 110 -13.18 1.57 5.01
CA HIS A 110 -12.80 2.39 6.17
C HIS A 110 -12.97 1.64 7.49
N GLN A 111 -14.07 0.89 7.65
CA GLN A 111 -14.33 0.16 8.89
C GLN A 111 -13.28 -0.93 9.12
N GLY A 112 -12.98 -1.73 8.11
CA GLY A 112 -11.96 -2.78 8.21
C GLY A 112 -10.57 -2.23 8.51
N LEU A 113 -10.22 -1.08 7.94
CA LEU A 113 -8.97 -0.38 8.24
C LEU A 113 -8.91 0.14 9.70
N ILE A 114 -9.99 0.75 10.18
CA ILE A 114 -10.07 1.24 11.58
C ILE A 114 -9.99 0.07 12.56
N ASP A 115 -10.66 -1.04 12.24
CA ASP A 115 -10.62 -2.26 13.06
C ASP A 115 -9.24 -2.89 13.09
N ALA A 116 -8.53 -2.92 11.96
CA ALA A 116 -7.14 -3.40 11.90
C ALA A 116 -6.16 -2.56 12.74
N LEU A 117 -6.49 -1.31 13.07
CA LEU A 117 -5.67 -0.42 13.90
C LEU A 117 -6.06 -0.44 15.37
N ARG A 118 -7.09 -1.20 15.76
CA ARG A 118 -7.70 -1.14 17.10
C ARG A 118 -6.70 -1.40 18.22
N ASP A 119 -5.85 -2.40 18.07
CA ASP A 119 -4.88 -2.81 19.10
C ASP A 119 -3.61 -1.94 19.10
N HIS A 120 -3.49 -1.07 18.10
CA HIS A 120 -2.32 -0.21 17.91
C HIS A 120 -2.59 1.27 18.15
N THR A 121 -3.83 1.66 18.41
CA THR A 121 -4.21 3.06 18.58
C THR A 121 -5.18 3.22 19.75
N ASP A 122 -5.38 4.44 20.22
CA ASP A 122 -6.47 4.77 21.16
C ASP A 122 -7.75 5.17 20.40
N PHE A 123 -8.83 5.39 21.16
CA PHE A 123 -10.10 5.80 20.59
C PHE A 123 -10.02 7.19 19.92
N GLN A 124 -9.30 8.14 20.51
CA GLN A 124 -9.19 9.51 20.00
C GLN A 124 -8.52 9.54 18.62
N THR A 125 -7.44 8.78 18.45
CA THR A 125 -6.71 8.59 17.20
C THR A 125 -7.63 7.99 16.14
N ARG A 126 -8.36 6.92 16.46
CA ARG A 126 -9.34 6.31 15.54
C ARG A 126 -10.46 7.27 15.16
N SER A 127 -10.92 8.11 16.09
CA SER A 127 -11.93 9.13 15.83
C SER A 127 -11.44 10.22 14.86
N VAL A 128 -10.20 10.69 15.03
CA VAL A 128 -9.57 11.61 14.07
C VAL A 128 -9.41 10.95 12.69
N LEU A 129 -8.89 9.71 12.66
CA LEU A 129 -8.72 8.94 11.43
C LEU A 129 -10.05 8.72 10.70
N GLY A 130 -11.11 8.34 11.43
CA GLY A 130 -12.44 8.17 10.86
C GLY A 130 -12.98 9.45 10.20
N ARG A 131 -12.71 10.62 10.79
CA ARG A 131 -13.06 11.92 10.20
C ARG A 131 -12.28 12.18 8.90
N TRP A 132 -10.98 11.92 8.86
CA TRP A 132 -10.21 12.03 7.61
C TRP A 132 -10.72 11.09 6.53
N LEU A 133 -10.87 9.81 6.85
CA LEU A 133 -11.36 8.79 5.92
C LEU A 133 -12.72 9.17 5.34
N SER A 134 -13.62 9.72 6.14
CA SER A 134 -14.94 10.18 5.66
C SER A 134 -14.86 11.24 4.55
N GLY A 135 -13.78 12.05 4.52
CA GLY A 135 -13.52 13.02 3.46
C GLY A 135 -12.72 12.46 2.27
N PHE A 136 -12.04 11.32 2.43
CA PHE A 136 -11.11 10.79 1.43
C PHE A 136 -11.79 10.11 0.24
N GLY A 137 -12.94 9.49 0.46
CA GLY A 137 -13.62 8.74 -0.60
C GLY A 137 -15.13 8.79 -0.51
N ARG A 138 -15.80 7.99 -1.33
CA ARG A 138 -17.26 7.88 -1.37
C ARG A 138 -17.67 6.59 -0.68
N TRP A 139 -18.86 6.58 -0.08
CA TRP A 139 -19.46 5.34 0.44
C TRP A 139 -18.60 4.58 1.46
N ARG A 140 -17.90 5.30 2.35
CA ARG A 140 -17.06 4.73 3.42
C ARG A 140 -15.92 3.83 2.90
N ARG A 141 -15.39 4.14 1.72
CA ARG A 141 -14.23 3.46 1.11
C ARG A 141 -13.23 4.46 0.56
N GLY A 142 -11.98 4.03 0.51
CA GLY A 142 -10.87 4.70 -0.16
C GLY A 142 -9.92 5.47 0.75
N LEU A 143 -8.72 5.69 0.23
CA LEU A 143 -7.60 6.41 0.81
C LEU A 143 -7.25 7.57 -0.13
N ALA A 144 -6.98 8.74 0.44
CA ALA A 144 -6.67 9.94 -0.33
C ALA A 144 -5.26 9.86 -0.91
N GLN A 145 -5.15 9.74 -2.23
CA GLN A 145 -3.85 9.71 -2.89
C GLN A 145 -3.19 11.09 -2.81
N GLY A 146 -2.03 11.20 -2.17
CA GLY A 146 -1.38 12.48 -1.87
C GLY A 146 -1.60 13.00 -0.45
N SER A 147 -2.42 12.31 0.36
CA SER A 147 -2.49 12.55 1.80
C SER A 147 -1.34 11.84 2.53
N PRO A 148 -0.60 12.53 3.43
CA PRO A 148 0.54 11.95 4.15
C PRO A 148 0.26 10.66 4.92
N ILE A 149 -0.95 10.46 5.44
CA ILE A 149 -1.30 9.27 6.24
C ILE A 149 -1.65 8.05 5.36
N SER A 150 -2.03 8.25 4.10
CA SER A 150 -2.54 7.16 3.26
C SER A 150 -1.53 6.03 2.98
N PRO A 151 -0.22 6.31 2.79
CA PRO A 151 0.80 5.27 2.63
C PRO A 151 0.88 4.25 3.77
N VAL A 152 1.02 4.68 5.03
CA VAL A 152 1.11 3.77 6.18
C VAL A 152 -0.18 2.96 6.36
N LEU A 153 -1.34 3.58 6.12
CA LEU A 153 -2.64 2.91 6.18
C LEU A 153 -2.79 1.84 5.10
N ALA A 154 -2.35 2.14 3.88
CA ALA A 154 -2.35 1.19 2.76
C ALA A 154 -1.48 -0.04 3.07
N ASN A 155 -0.26 0.19 3.56
CA ASN A 155 0.64 -0.89 3.90
C ASN A 155 0.12 -1.75 5.05
N TRP A 156 -0.37 -1.11 6.12
CA TRP A 156 -0.94 -1.82 7.26
C TRP A 156 -2.14 -2.67 6.85
N TYR A 157 -3.02 -2.14 6.00
CA TYR A 157 -4.19 -2.86 5.51
C TYR A 157 -3.85 -4.14 4.72
N LEU A 158 -2.75 -4.11 3.96
CA LEU A 158 -2.27 -5.26 3.17
C LEU A 158 -1.32 -6.17 3.96
N SER A 159 -0.88 -5.78 5.15
CA SER A 159 0.04 -6.59 5.98
C SER A 159 -0.46 -8.01 6.26
N PRO A 160 -1.76 -8.26 6.59
CA PRO A 160 -2.27 -9.62 6.76
C PRO A 160 -2.14 -10.47 5.50
N PHE A 161 -2.36 -9.88 4.31
CA PHE A 161 -2.17 -10.58 3.04
C PHE A 161 -0.69 -10.97 2.86
N ASP A 162 0.24 -10.05 3.13
CA ASP A 162 1.67 -10.34 2.98
C ASP A 162 2.12 -11.48 3.90
N HIS A 163 1.67 -11.48 5.16
CA HIS A 163 1.97 -12.54 6.11
C HIS A 163 1.36 -13.88 5.68
N GLU A 164 0.12 -13.87 5.17
CA GLU A 164 -0.52 -15.09 4.69
C GLU A 164 0.20 -15.66 3.46
N MET A 165 0.67 -14.82 2.55
CA MET A 165 1.18 -15.24 1.26
C MET A 165 2.70 -15.48 1.25
N ASN A 166 3.46 -14.86 2.16
CA ASN A 166 4.92 -14.96 2.21
C ASN A 166 5.43 -16.15 3.05
N ARG A 167 4.98 -17.37 2.73
CA ARG A 167 5.36 -18.59 3.44
C ARG A 167 5.35 -19.82 2.55
N GLY A 168 6.03 -20.89 3.00
CA GLY A 168 6.04 -22.19 2.32
C GLY A 168 6.50 -22.06 0.87
N GLN A 169 5.63 -22.42 -0.08
CA GLN A 169 5.84 -22.46 -1.52
C GLN A 169 5.73 -21.08 -2.21
N THR A 170 5.76 -19.97 -1.46
CA THR A 170 5.69 -18.63 -2.06
C THR A 170 6.55 -17.63 -1.31
N ARG A 171 7.09 -16.67 -2.07
CA ARG A 171 7.73 -15.47 -1.55
C ARG A 171 7.08 -14.24 -2.15
N VAL A 172 6.84 -13.23 -1.34
CA VAL A 172 6.17 -12.00 -1.77
C VAL A 172 7.18 -10.87 -1.85
N VAL A 173 7.08 -10.07 -2.90
CA VAL A 173 7.67 -8.73 -2.97
C VAL A 173 6.55 -7.77 -3.32
N ARG A 174 6.24 -6.84 -2.42
CA ARG A 174 5.16 -5.86 -2.58
C ARG A 174 5.69 -4.44 -2.48
N TYR A 175 5.30 -3.61 -3.44
CA TYR A 175 5.53 -2.19 -3.45
C TYR A 175 4.20 -1.45 -3.60
N ALA A 176 3.66 -0.93 -2.49
CA ALA A 176 2.32 -0.36 -2.42
C ALA A 176 1.25 -1.41 -2.82
N ASP A 177 0.52 -1.18 -3.90
CA ASP A 177 -0.46 -2.08 -4.51
C ASP A 177 0.11 -3.00 -5.60
N ASP A 178 1.37 -2.81 -5.98
CA ASP A 178 2.07 -3.66 -6.96
C ASP A 178 2.68 -4.88 -6.26
N ILE A 179 2.20 -6.09 -6.58
CA ILE A 179 2.51 -7.33 -5.85
C ILE A 179 3.09 -8.38 -6.81
N LEU A 180 4.25 -8.90 -6.46
CA LEU A 180 4.89 -10.04 -7.13
C LEU A 180 4.96 -11.24 -6.19
N LEU A 181 4.31 -12.35 -6.57
CA LEU A 181 4.38 -13.63 -5.84
C LEU A 181 5.33 -14.56 -6.60
N LEU A 182 6.44 -14.96 -6.00
CA LEU A 182 7.40 -15.87 -6.61
C LEU A 182 7.19 -17.31 -6.11
N THR A 183 7.23 -18.25 -7.03
CA THR A 183 7.00 -19.70 -6.85
C THR A 183 8.05 -20.49 -7.63
N ARG A 184 8.19 -21.79 -7.37
CA ARG A 184 9.22 -22.61 -8.04
C ARG A 184 8.74 -23.24 -9.35
N SER A 185 7.43 -23.33 -9.58
CA SER A 185 6.86 -23.93 -10.79
C SER A 185 5.59 -23.23 -11.23
N ARG A 186 5.24 -23.37 -12.51
CA ARG A 186 4.00 -22.84 -13.08
C ARG A 186 2.76 -23.32 -12.33
N THR A 187 2.70 -24.61 -12.00
CA THR A 187 1.59 -25.20 -11.26
C THR A 187 1.43 -24.57 -9.88
N GLN A 188 2.55 -24.27 -9.19
CA GLN A 188 2.51 -23.52 -7.93
C GLN A 188 2.03 -22.08 -8.16
N ALA A 189 2.47 -21.41 -9.23
CA ALA A 189 2.03 -20.06 -9.57
C ALA A 189 0.51 -20.00 -9.81
N GLU A 190 -0.05 -20.95 -10.56
CA GLU A 190 -1.48 -21.05 -10.83
C GLU A 190 -2.30 -21.28 -9.56
N ALA A 191 -1.86 -22.21 -8.70
CA ALA A 191 -2.48 -22.45 -7.40
C ALA A 191 -2.38 -21.20 -6.49
N MET A 192 -1.22 -20.54 -6.49
CA MET A 192 -0.97 -19.37 -5.65
C MET A 192 -1.75 -18.14 -6.10
N ARG A 193 -1.97 -17.97 -7.41
CA ARG A 193 -2.85 -16.95 -7.94
C ARG A 193 -4.26 -17.09 -7.36
N ALA A 194 -4.84 -18.29 -7.43
CA ALA A 194 -6.19 -18.52 -6.91
C ALA A 194 -6.29 -18.23 -5.40
N ARG A 195 -5.27 -18.64 -4.65
CA ARG A 195 -5.15 -18.34 -3.21
C ARG A 195 -5.06 -16.83 -2.94
N ALA A 196 -4.19 -16.13 -3.67
CA ALA A 196 -3.98 -14.69 -3.51
C ALA A 196 -5.26 -13.90 -3.81
N GLU A 197 -5.95 -14.25 -4.89
CA GLU A 197 -7.24 -13.65 -5.24
C GLU A 197 -8.29 -13.88 -4.13
N SER A 198 -8.29 -15.06 -3.51
CA SER A 198 -9.17 -15.36 -2.37
C SER A 198 -8.83 -14.52 -1.14
N ALA A 199 -7.54 -14.40 -0.79
CA ALA A 199 -7.06 -13.60 0.33
C ALA A 199 -7.43 -12.11 0.14
N LEU A 200 -7.27 -11.55 -1.06
CA LEU A 200 -7.71 -10.20 -1.39
C LEU A 200 -9.24 -10.02 -1.23
N ARG A 201 -10.03 -11.00 -1.67
CA ARG A 201 -11.49 -10.98 -1.47
C ARG A 201 -11.86 -11.02 0.02
N GLY A 202 -11.11 -11.76 0.85
CA GLY A 202 -11.24 -11.76 2.31
C GLY A 202 -11.02 -10.36 2.91
N LEU A 203 -10.06 -9.60 2.36
CA LEU A 203 -9.84 -8.19 2.67
C LEU A 203 -10.85 -7.24 1.98
N ARG A 204 -11.93 -7.76 1.39
CA ARG A 204 -12.94 -6.97 0.64
C ARG A 204 -12.33 -6.10 -0.47
N LEU A 205 -11.20 -6.53 -1.03
CA LEU A 205 -10.56 -5.95 -2.21
C LEU A 205 -10.92 -6.78 -3.43
N LYS A 206 -10.84 -6.16 -4.61
CA LYS A 206 -11.16 -6.82 -5.88
C LYS A 206 -9.87 -7.06 -6.67
N PRO A 207 -9.47 -8.33 -6.90
CA PRO A 207 -8.35 -8.63 -7.79
C PRO A 207 -8.72 -8.27 -9.23
N ASN A 208 -7.74 -7.81 -10.00
CA ASN A 208 -7.90 -7.53 -11.41
C ASN A 208 -7.38 -8.71 -12.25
N ALA A 209 -8.26 -9.69 -12.46
CA ALA A 209 -7.90 -10.94 -13.13
C ALA A 209 -7.37 -10.74 -14.55
N ALA A 210 -7.80 -9.67 -15.24
CA ALA A 210 -7.37 -9.33 -16.60
C ALA A 210 -5.95 -8.73 -16.66
N LYS A 211 -5.51 -8.08 -15.57
CA LYS A 211 -4.14 -7.54 -15.45
C LYS A 211 -3.20 -8.44 -14.69
N THR A 212 -3.72 -9.46 -14.00
CA THR A 212 -2.92 -10.46 -13.30
C THR A 212 -2.23 -11.38 -14.31
N ARG A 213 -0.91 -11.55 -14.21
CA ARG A 213 -0.11 -12.32 -15.17
C ARG A 213 0.73 -13.37 -14.46
N ILE A 214 0.93 -14.51 -15.12
CA ILE A 214 1.87 -15.54 -14.71
C ILE A 214 2.96 -15.61 -15.78
N ALA A 215 4.21 -15.51 -15.37
CA ALA A 215 5.36 -15.59 -16.27
C ALA A 215 6.55 -16.18 -15.52
N SER A 216 7.42 -16.86 -16.25
CA SER A 216 8.75 -17.26 -15.80
C SER A 216 9.77 -16.14 -16.05
N PHE A 217 10.91 -16.21 -15.38
CA PHE A 217 12.03 -15.32 -15.68
C PHE A 217 12.62 -15.53 -17.08
N ASP A 218 12.39 -16.68 -17.72
CA ASP A 218 12.86 -16.92 -19.08
C ASP A 218 11.98 -16.18 -20.11
N GLU A 219 10.67 -16.07 -19.82
CA GLU A 219 9.72 -15.25 -20.59
C GLU A 219 9.88 -13.74 -20.30
N GLY A 220 10.40 -13.43 -19.11
CA GLY A 220 10.65 -12.08 -18.63
C GLY A 220 9.47 -11.49 -17.86
N ILE A 221 9.80 -10.74 -16.80
CA ILE A 221 8.83 -10.19 -15.85
C ILE A 221 9.02 -8.67 -15.75
N ALA A 222 7.96 -7.91 -15.99
CA ALA A 222 7.94 -6.46 -15.78
C ALA A 222 7.47 -6.13 -14.36
N PHE A 223 8.29 -5.45 -13.56
CA PHE A 223 7.93 -5.05 -12.20
C PHE A 223 8.67 -3.77 -11.80
N LEU A 224 7.96 -2.78 -11.24
CA LEU A 224 8.53 -1.48 -10.80
C LEU A 224 9.35 -0.72 -11.86
N GLY A 225 8.96 -0.83 -13.14
CA GLY A 225 9.68 -0.18 -14.24
C GLY A 225 10.99 -0.89 -14.62
N LEU A 226 11.20 -2.10 -14.15
CA LEU A 226 12.31 -2.97 -14.49
C LEU A 226 11.81 -4.20 -15.23
N TRP A 227 12.68 -4.77 -16.06
CA TRP A 227 12.48 -6.02 -16.78
C TRP A 227 13.47 -7.06 -16.23
N PHE A 228 12.93 -8.11 -15.62
CA PHE A 228 13.69 -9.20 -15.03
C PHE A 228 13.71 -10.39 -15.98
N THR A 229 14.89 -10.93 -16.25
CA THR A 229 15.08 -12.14 -17.07
C THR A 229 15.95 -13.17 -16.34
N GLY A 230 16.08 -14.37 -16.90
CA GLY A 230 17.07 -15.35 -16.43
C GLY A 230 18.52 -14.84 -16.51
N SER A 231 18.80 -13.85 -17.37
CA SER A 231 20.13 -13.28 -17.58
C SER A 231 20.43 -12.03 -16.74
N GLY A 232 19.43 -11.42 -16.10
CA GLY A 232 19.65 -10.24 -15.25
C GLY A 232 18.44 -9.33 -15.13
N VAL A 233 18.71 -8.06 -14.80
CA VAL A 233 17.69 -7.01 -14.62
C VAL A 233 18.11 -5.79 -15.43
N GLN A 234 17.17 -5.23 -16.19
CA GLN A 234 17.38 -4.02 -16.99
C GLN A 234 16.19 -3.06 -16.86
N PRO A 235 16.36 -1.77 -17.15
CA PRO A 235 15.23 -0.83 -17.22
C PRO A 235 14.17 -1.28 -18.24
N LEU A 236 12.90 -1.14 -17.89
CA LEU A 236 11.79 -1.39 -18.82
C LEU A 236 11.67 -0.21 -19.78
N ILE A 237 12.27 -0.35 -20.97
CA ILE A 237 12.12 0.64 -22.05
C ILE A 237 10.71 0.45 -22.65
N ARG A 238 9.90 1.52 -22.63
CA ARG A 238 8.57 1.57 -23.23
C ARG A 238 8.62 2.20 -24.60
#